data_AF-D2ENE3-F1
#
_entry.id   AF-D2ENE3-F1
#
_cell.length_a   1.000
_cell.length_b   1.000
_cell.length_c   1.000
_cell.angle_alpha   90.00
_cell.angle_beta   90.00
_cell.angle_gamma   90.00
#
_symmetry.space_group_name_H-M   'P 1'
#
loop_
_entity.id
_entity.type
_entity.pdbx_description
1 polymer ?
#
loop_
_entity_poly.entity_id
_entity_poly.type
_entity_poly.pdbx_seq_one_letter_code
_entity_poly.pdbx_strand_id
1 'polypeptide(L)'
;MKERRDKKINSLSKEIQRKLKRFEELNSKDYQLQVIKPSNELPKEGDIFVLSPKKGYYFLGKVMESNIESSNSLMSGSHVVVIFSTCFNTMDIETFKPNYHELLTDPFIVNNQYWEKGYFYVIKHSPLNEEEKKLDIGFYKIHPLGNSFCTSSGERLEHEPQILGMYGLCTITGVAAEINRSLIMNPSISPNFLLKNDNLSTKKIDSFIKNDEGIITIDIGDKLVREISNYIEVHFGIYMNGYNWEKFLDSYFRKNKMKNFEDLEMNTDAGTIELHFLDGDFGMNKNLYDQIVHLFTNPQVIYSFISKYNDEIMWE
;
A
#
# COMPACT_ATOMS: atom_id res chain seq x y z
N MET A 1 23.83 0.03 9.27
CA MET A 1 22.40 0.26 8.95
C MET A 1 22.08 1.71 8.57
N LYS A 2 22.36 2.72 9.41
CA LYS A 2 22.15 4.12 9.03
C LYS A 2 22.81 4.49 7.69
N GLU A 3 24.08 4.15 7.51
CA GLU A 3 24.77 4.40 6.22
C GLU A 3 24.17 3.61 5.04
N ARG A 4 23.69 2.38 5.24
CA ARG A 4 23.01 1.59 4.21
C ARG A 4 21.70 2.28 3.79
N ARG A 5 20.94 2.75 4.77
CA ARG A 5 19.71 3.52 4.57
C ARG A 5 19.98 4.85 3.87
N ASP A 6 20.96 5.61 4.33
CA ASP A 6 21.30 6.91 3.74
C ASP A 6 21.77 6.75 2.29
N LYS A 7 22.59 5.72 1.99
CA LYS A 7 22.96 5.37 0.60
C LYS A 7 21.73 5.05 -0.25
N LYS A 8 20.79 4.23 0.26
CA LYS A 8 19.54 3.90 -0.44
C LYS A 8 18.73 5.17 -0.70
N ILE A 9 18.50 6.01 0.30
CA ILE A 9 17.72 7.26 0.18
C ILE A 9 18.37 8.22 -0.82
N ASN A 10 19.69 8.40 -0.76
CA ASN A 10 20.42 9.30 -1.66
C ASN A 10 20.37 8.85 -3.12
N SER A 11 20.14 7.56 -3.39
CA SER A 11 19.96 7.04 -4.75
C SER A 11 18.56 7.27 -5.34
N LEU A 12 17.57 7.62 -4.51
CA LEU A 12 16.18 7.83 -4.94
C LEU A 12 15.99 9.21 -5.57
N SER A 13 14.86 9.41 -6.25
CA SER A 13 14.52 10.71 -6.85
C SER A 13 14.44 11.81 -5.78
N LYS A 14 14.74 13.07 -6.18
CA LYS A 14 14.62 14.24 -5.29
C LYS A 14 13.22 14.40 -4.70
N GLU A 15 12.19 13.94 -5.40
CA GLU A 15 10.81 13.95 -4.89
C GLU A 15 10.65 12.99 -3.70
N ILE A 16 11.08 11.74 -3.85
CA ILE A 16 11.00 10.73 -2.79
C ILE A 16 11.82 11.16 -1.58
N GLN A 17 13.03 11.70 -1.79
CA GLN A 17 13.86 12.24 -0.70
C GLN A 17 13.15 13.36 0.07
N ARG A 18 12.42 14.26 -0.61
CA ARG A 18 11.64 15.33 0.04
C ARG A 18 10.45 14.77 0.84
N LYS A 19 9.74 13.78 0.30
CA LYS A 19 8.63 13.10 0.99
C LYS A 19 9.14 12.41 2.27
N LEU A 20 10.27 11.71 2.19
CA LEU A 20 10.92 11.10 3.36
C LEU A 20 11.32 12.14 4.40
N LYS A 21 11.95 13.25 3.98
CA LYS A 21 12.32 14.31 4.93
C LYS A 21 11.10 14.86 5.68
N ARG A 22 9.99 15.12 4.98
CA ARG A 22 8.73 15.54 5.60
C ARG A 22 8.17 14.48 6.55
N PHE A 23 8.27 13.21 6.17
CA PHE A 23 7.85 12.10 7.02
C PHE A 23 8.63 12.07 8.34
N GLU A 24 9.94 12.31 8.33
CA GLU A 24 10.76 12.36 9.56
C GLU A 24 10.36 13.52 10.50
N GLU A 25 9.67 14.54 9.99
CA GLU A 25 9.17 15.67 10.79
C GLU A 25 7.79 15.39 11.42
N LEU A 26 7.13 14.28 11.07
CA LEU A 26 5.79 13.93 11.56
C LEU A 26 5.78 13.41 12.99
N ASN A 27 4.67 13.65 13.68
CA ASN A 27 4.40 13.00 14.96
C ASN A 27 4.04 11.53 14.73
N SER A 28 4.52 10.62 15.59
CA SER A 28 4.17 9.20 15.56
C SER A 28 2.66 8.88 15.52
N LYS A 29 1.83 9.76 16.06
CA LYS A 29 0.36 9.62 16.02
C LYS A 29 -0.22 9.75 14.60
N ASP A 30 0.52 10.38 13.68
CA ASP A 30 0.06 10.68 12.34
C ASP A 30 0.31 9.54 11.35
N TYR A 31 1.23 8.64 11.66
CA TYR A 31 1.62 7.50 10.82
C TYR A 31 1.42 6.13 11.48
N GLN A 32 0.74 6.09 12.64
CA GLN A 32 0.52 4.84 13.35
C GLN A 32 -0.36 3.87 12.55
N LEU A 33 -0.11 2.57 12.72
CA LEU A 33 -0.96 1.52 12.17
C LEU A 33 -2.41 1.66 12.65
N GLN A 34 -3.36 1.24 11.83
CA GLN A 34 -4.77 1.13 12.19
C GLN A 34 -4.96 -0.08 13.10
N VAL A 35 -5.81 0.08 14.12
CA VAL A 35 -6.30 -1.05 14.90
C VAL A 35 -7.38 -1.76 14.09
N ILE A 36 -7.14 -3.03 13.78
CA ILE A 36 -8.06 -3.91 13.05
C ILE A 36 -8.96 -4.62 14.06
N LYS A 37 -8.38 -5.50 14.88
CA LYS A 37 -9.12 -6.26 15.90
C LYS A 37 -8.16 -6.84 16.95
N PRO A 38 -8.31 -6.48 18.24
CA PRO A 38 -7.56 -7.06 19.34
C PRO A 38 -7.72 -8.58 19.45
N SER A 39 -6.64 -9.28 19.82
CA SER A 39 -6.66 -10.71 20.15
C SER A 39 -5.68 -11.01 21.27
N ASN A 40 -6.09 -11.88 22.21
CA ASN A 40 -5.21 -12.41 23.26
C ASN A 40 -4.60 -13.78 22.88
N GLU A 41 -4.91 -14.30 21.69
CA GLU A 41 -4.30 -15.53 21.21
C GLU A 41 -2.84 -15.25 20.85
N LEU A 42 -1.95 -16.11 21.37
CA LEU A 42 -0.53 -16.02 21.06
C LEU A 42 -0.30 -16.41 19.58
N PRO A 43 0.49 -15.62 18.84
CA PRO A 43 0.82 -15.95 17.46
C PRO A 43 1.65 -17.23 17.40
N LYS A 44 1.42 -18.02 16.37
CA LYS A 44 2.11 -19.26 16.07
C LYS A 44 2.95 -19.10 14.82
N GLU A 45 4.06 -19.82 14.76
CA GLU A 45 4.82 -19.99 13.53
C GLU A 45 3.90 -20.43 12.37
N GLY A 46 3.98 -19.73 11.24
CA GLY A 46 3.12 -19.94 10.09
C GLY A 46 1.79 -19.15 10.08
N ASP A 47 1.47 -18.41 11.16
CA ASP A 47 0.31 -17.53 11.15
C ASP A 47 0.47 -16.44 10.10
N ILE A 48 -0.56 -16.29 9.26
CA ILE A 48 -0.71 -15.19 8.33
C ILE A 48 -1.59 -14.14 9.01
N PHE A 49 -1.07 -12.93 9.11
CA PHE A 49 -1.76 -11.80 9.72
C PHE A 49 -1.92 -10.65 8.73
N VAL A 50 -2.96 -9.86 8.94
CA VAL A 50 -3.20 -8.60 8.23
C VAL A 50 -2.84 -7.42 9.13
N LEU A 51 -2.30 -6.38 8.51
CA LEU A 51 -2.04 -5.08 9.12
C LEU A 51 -2.49 -3.96 8.16
N SER A 52 -2.70 -2.76 8.68
CA SER A 52 -3.11 -1.62 7.86
C SER A 52 -2.41 -0.34 8.31
N PRO A 53 -1.52 0.27 7.50
CA PRO A 53 -0.96 1.57 7.84
C PRO A 53 -2.01 2.69 7.72
N LYS A 54 -2.99 2.52 6.81
CA LYS A 54 -4.06 3.48 6.55
C LYS A 54 -5.30 2.73 6.08
N LYS A 55 -6.49 3.18 6.51
CA LYS A 55 -7.77 2.60 6.09
C LYS A 55 -7.84 2.47 4.56
N GLY A 56 -8.20 1.28 4.08
CA GLY A 56 -8.23 0.96 2.65
C GLY A 56 -6.92 0.39 2.09
N TYR A 57 -5.86 0.34 2.89
CA TYR A 57 -4.58 -0.28 2.53
C TYR A 57 -4.28 -1.40 3.53
N TYR A 58 -4.30 -2.64 3.05
CA TYR A 58 -4.05 -3.83 3.85
C TYR A 58 -2.82 -4.57 3.32
N PHE A 59 -1.95 -4.96 4.23
CA PHE A 59 -0.78 -5.77 3.93
C PHE A 59 -0.84 -7.05 4.73
N LEU A 60 -0.28 -8.10 4.15
CA LEU A 60 -0.15 -9.38 4.81
C LEU A 60 1.27 -9.55 5.33
N GLY A 61 1.36 -10.19 6.47
CA GLY A 61 2.61 -10.67 7.02
C GLY A 61 2.49 -12.13 7.43
N LYS A 62 3.63 -12.75 7.67
CA LYS A 62 3.72 -14.12 8.18
C LYS A 62 4.65 -14.17 9.38
N VAL A 63 4.25 -14.94 10.38
CA VAL A 63 5.08 -15.26 11.55
C VAL A 63 6.07 -16.35 11.13
N MET A 64 7.34 -16.01 11.11
CA MET A 64 8.43 -16.91 10.69
C MET A 64 9.03 -17.70 11.86
N GLU A 65 8.90 -17.17 13.07
CA GLU A 65 9.31 -17.84 14.30
C GLU A 65 8.48 -17.26 15.43
N SER A 66 8.01 -18.12 16.34
CA SER A 66 7.19 -17.71 17.48
C SER A 66 7.81 -18.10 18.82
N ASN A 67 7.64 -17.25 19.83
CA ASN A 67 8.08 -17.48 21.20
C ASN A 67 9.60 -17.75 21.31
N ILE A 68 10.40 -16.86 20.71
CA ILE A 68 11.86 -16.95 20.65
C ILE A 68 12.44 -17.09 22.06
N GLU A 69 13.28 -18.10 22.25
CA GLU A 69 14.14 -18.22 23.42
C GLU A 69 15.43 -17.43 23.18
N SER A 70 15.52 -16.24 23.76
CA SER A 70 16.71 -15.38 23.63
C SER A 70 17.51 -15.34 24.93
N SER A 71 18.83 -15.25 24.78
CA SER A 71 19.74 -14.90 25.87
C SER A 71 19.49 -13.49 26.43
N ASN A 72 18.84 -12.61 25.65
CA ASN A 72 18.34 -11.33 26.12
C ASN A 72 16.90 -11.48 26.62
N SER A 73 16.69 -11.40 27.94
CA SER A 73 15.38 -11.57 28.57
C SER A 73 14.30 -10.60 28.07
N LEU A 74 14.68 -9.42 27.55
CA LEU A 74 13.73 -8.47 26.95
C LEU A 74 13.18 -8.93 25.60
N MET A 75 13.82 -9.90 24.97
CA MET A 75 13.43 -10.47 23.69
C MET A 75 12.87 -11.89 23.83
N SER A 76 12.95 -12.52 25.01
CA SER A 76 12.33 -13.82 25.25
C SER A 76 10.80 -13.73 25.07
N GLY A 77 10.23 -14.68 24.33
CA GLY A 77 8.80 -14.68 24.00
C GLY A 77 8.39 -13.71 22.87
N SER A 78 9.37 -13.11 22.19
CA SER A 78 9.13 -12.33 20.97
C SER A 78 8.99 -13.24 19.75
N HIS A 79 8.69 -12.66 18.59
CA HIS A 79 8.36 -13.36 17.35
C HIS A 79 9.09 -12.69 16.18
N VAL A 80 9.53 -13.50 15.21
CA VAL A 80 10.00 -12.98 13.92
C VAL A 80 8.82 -12.86 12.97
N VAL A 81 8.65 -11.68 12.38
CA VAL A 81 7.63 -11.45 11.35
C VAL A 81 8.24 -10.86 10.09
N VAL A 82 7.67 -11.26 8.95
CA VAL A 82 7.90 -10.62 7.64
C VAL A 82 6.60 -10.01 7.14
N ILE A 83 6.71 -8.95 6.34
CA ILE A 83 5.57 -8.24 5.76
C ILE A 83 5.79 -8.17 4.25
N PHE A 84 4.78 -8.57 3.47
CA PHE A 84 4.85 -8.64 2.02
C PHE A 84 4.44 -7.32 1.38
N SER A 85 5.02 -7.00 0.22
CA SER A 85 4.75 -5.77 -0.51
C SER A 85 3.40 -5.76 -1.24
N THR A 86 2.73 -6.90 -1.38
CA THR A 86 1.39 -6.97 -1.98
C THR A 86 0.38 -6.21 -1.11
N CYS A 87 -0.19 -5.16 -1.69
CA CYS A 87 -1.24 -4.36 -1.07
C CYS A 87 -2.63 -4.82 -1.53
N PHE A 88 -3.56 -4.92 -0.58
CA PHE A 88 -4.95 -5.27 -0.82
C PHE A 88 -5.87 -4.10 -0.43
N ASN A 89 -6.88 -3.83 -1.27
CA ASN A 89 -7.85 -2.75 -1.02
C ASN A 89 -9.12 -3.27 -0.32
N THR A 90 -9.33 -4.58 -0.34
CA THR A 90 -10.38 -5.29 0.39
C THR A 90 -9.76 -6.43 1.18
N MET A 91 -10.46 -6.92 2.20
CA MET A 91 -10.00 -8.04 3.03
C MET A 91 -10.15 -9.41 2.33
N ASP A 92 -10.13 -9.44 1.00
CA ASP A 92 -10.30 -10.66 0.22
C ASP A 92 -8.93 -11.30 -0.06
N ILE A 93 -8.54 -12.21 0.83
CA ILE A 93 -7.15 -12.66 1.02
C ILE A 93 -6.92 -14.07 0.44
N GLU A 94 -7.95 -14.68 -0.16
CA GLU A 94 -7.92 -16.08 -0.59
C GLU A 94 -6.89 -16.39 -1.70
N THR A 95 -6.43 -15.37 -2.44
CA THR A 95 -5.47 -15.52 -3.54
C THR A 95 -4.01 -15.25 -3.14
N PHE A 96 -3.75 -14.96 -1.86
CA PHE A 96 -2.40 -14.59 -1.41
C PHE A 96 -1.40 -15.75 -1.53
N LYS A 97 -0.32 -15.51 -2.27
CA LYS A 97 0.86 -16.38 -2.34
C LYS A 97 2.07 -15.63 -1.80
N PRO A 98 2.70 -16.09 -0.70
CA PRO A 98 3.91 -15.48 -0.18
C PRO A 98 5.03 -15.43 -1.21
N ASN A 99 5.62 -14.25 -1.42
CA ASN A 99 6.86 -14.07 -2.17
C ASN A 99 7.90 -13.42 -1.27
N TYR A 100 8.85 -14.22 -0.78
CA TYR A 100 9.88 -13.78 0.17
C TYR A 100 10.97 -12.90 -0.46
N HIS A 101 10.97 -12.75 -1.79
CA HIS A 101 11.82 -11.78 -2.49
C HIS A 101 11.17 -10.39 -2.60
N GLU A 102 9.88 -10.28 -2.30
CA GLU A 102 9.07 -9.07 -2.44
C GLU A 102 8.50 -8.63 -1.09
N LEU A 103 9.38 -8.47 -0.10
CA LEU A 103 9.01 -7.96 1.21
C LEU A 103 8.82 -6.44 1.18
N LEU A 104 7.82 -5.95 1.92
CA LEU A 104 7.60 -4.53 2.14
C LEU A 104 8.71 -3.93 3.00
N THR A 105 9.17 -4.66 4.01
CA THR A 105 10.21 -4.23 4.93
C THR A 105 11.14 -5.39 5.24
N ASP A 106 12.31 -5.07 5.80
CA ASP A 106 13.16 -6.07 6.43
C ASP A 106 12.39 -6.80 7.57
N PRO A 107 12.77 -8.03 7.94
CA PRO A 107 12.14 -8.76 9.05
C PRO A 107 12.23 -8.00 10.37
N PHE A 108 11.20 -8.15 11.20
CA PHE A 108 11.14 -7.57 12.54
C PHE A 108 11.08 -8.64 13.62
N ILE A 109 11.68 -8.33 14.77
CA ILE A 109 11.43 -9.02 16.03
C ILE A 109 10.40 -8.21 16.81
N VAL A 110 9.23 -8.77 17.09
CA VAL A 110 8.09 -8.08 17.71
C VAL A 110 7.54 -8.87 18.91
N ASN A 111 6.86 -8.21 19.84
CA ASN A 111 6.21 -8.87 20.98
C ASN A 111 4.70 -9.05 20.75
N ASN A 112 4.02 -9.70 21.70
CA ASN A 112 2.57 -9.97 21.64
C ASN A 112 1.71 -8.71 21.53
N GLN A 113 2.21 -7.53 21.91
CA GLN A 113 1.41 -6.31 21.97
C GLN A 113 0.82 -5.89 20.62
N TYR A 114 1.39 -6.36 19.51
CA TYR A 114 0.85 -6.11 18.17
C TYR A 114 -0.52 -6.78 17.98
N TRP A 115 -0.69 -7.99 18.49
CA TRP A 115 -1.95 -8.74 18.44
C TRP A 115 -2.90 -8.31 19.56
N GLU A 116 -2.38 -8.15 20.79
CA GLU A 116 -3.17 -7.72 21.96
C GLU A 116 -3.85 -6.36 21.74
N LYS A 117 -3.17 -5.43 21.05
CA LYS A 117 -3.71 -4.11 20.72
C LYS A 117 -4.42 -4.06 19.36
N GLY A 118 -4.41 -5.17 18.62
CA GLY A 118 -5.14 -5.34 17.37
C GLY A 118 -4.51 -4.68 16.14
N TYR A 119 -3.22 -4.35 16.17
CA TYR A 119 -2.51 -3.85 14.99
C TYR A 119 -2.24 -4.96 13.98
N PHE A 120 -1.96 -6.17 14.47
CA PHE A 120 -1.88 -7.40 13.68
C PHE A 120 -3.10 -8.26 14.00
N TYR A 121 -3.77 -8.75 12.95
CA TYR A 121 -4.90 -9.66 13.09
C TYR A 121 -4.65 -10.93 12.30
N VAL A 122 -4.62 -12.09 12.96
CA VAL A 122 -4.45 -13.39 12.30
C VAL A 122 -5.71 -13.71 11.50
N ILE A 123 -5.53 -14.03 10.23
CA ILE A 123 -6.62 -14.36 9.30
C ILE A 123 -6.62 -15.84 8.93
N LYS A 124 -5.46 -16.50 9.00
CA LYS A 124 -5.28 -17.90 8.63
C LYS A 124 -3.99 -18.42 9.25
N HIS A 125 -4.02 -19.66 9.72
CA HIS A 125 -2.81 -20.41 10.04
C HIS A 125 -2.37 -21.22 8.83
N SER A 126 -1.10 -21.09 8.43
CA SER A 126 -0.49 -21.87 7.35
C SER A 126 0.94 -22.23 7.73
N PRO A 127 1.17 -23.44 8.29
CA PRO A 127 2.49 -23.88 8.75
C PRO A 127 3.59 -23.63 7.73
N LEU A 128 4.81 -23.39 8.22
CA LEU A 128 5.96 -23.22 7.34
C LEU A 128 6.25 -24.53 6.61
N ASN A 129 6.41 -24.44 5.29
CA ASN A 129 6.90 -25.55 4.49
C ASN A 129 8.44 -25.67 4.58
N GLU A 130 8.99 -26.75 4.04
CA GLU A 130 10.43 -27.02 4.14
C GLU A 130 11.33 -25.99 3.45
N GLU A 131 10.83 -25.29 2.44
CA GLU A 131 11.59 -24.21 1.80
C GLU A 131 11.55 -22.93 2.64
N GLU A 132 10.39 -22.64 3.26
CA GLU A 132 10.24 -21.50 4.18
C GLU A 132 11.12 -21.64 5.42
N LYS A 133 11.25 -22.86 5.96
CA LYS A 133 12.14 -23.14 7.11
C LYS A 133 13.62 -23.01 6.79
N LYS A 134 14.00 -23.09 5.51
CA LYS A 134 15.39 -22.94 5.04
C LYS A 134 15.74 -21.50 4.68
N LEU A 135 14.78 -20.56 4.77
CA LEU A 135 15.06 -19.15 4.50
C LEU A 135 16.15 -18.65 5.45
N ASP A 136 17.20 -18.08 4.88
CA ASP A 136 18.33 -17.52 5.62
C ASP A 136 17.97 -16.13 6.16
N ILE A 137 17.09 -16.13 7.18
CA ILE A 137 16.67 -14.96 7.93
C ILE A 137 17.64 -14.76 9.08
N GLY A 138 18.21 -13.57 9.18
CA GLY A 138 19.04 -13.18 10.31
C GLY A 138 19.03 -11.68 10.54
N PHE A 139 19.81 -11.23 11.51
CA PHE A 139 19.69 -9.88 12.04
C PHE A 139 21.06 -9.22 12.23
N TYR A 140 21.14 -7.94 11.88
CA TYR A 140 22.32 -7.13 12.13
C TYR A 140 22.31 -6.61 13.58
N LYS A 141 23.30 -7.00 14.37
CA LYS A 141 23.46 -6.59 15.76
C LYS A 141 24.51 -5.50 15.88
N ILE A 142 24.07 -4.32 16.32
CA ILE A 142 24.96 -3.22 16.69
C ILE A 142 25.44 -3.44 18.12
N HIS A 143 26.75 -3.47 18.31
CA HIS A 143 27.36 -3.66 19.63
C HIS A 143 28.64 -2.81 19.76
N PRO A 144 28.93 -2.22 20.93
CA PRO A 144 30.11 -1.37 21.12
C PRO A 144 31.45 -2.02 20.76
N LEU A 145 31.56 -3.34 20.95
CA LEU A 145 32.77 -4.12 20.68
C LEU A 145 32.90 -4.60 19.22
N GLY A 146 31.96 -4.22 18.36
CA GLY A 146 31.93 -4.64 16.96
C GLY A 146 30.56 -5.15 16.55
N ASN A 147 30.14 -4.75 15.36
CA ASN A 147 28.88 -5.21 14.79
C ASN A 147 29.01 -6.66 14.30
N SER A 148 27.91 -7.40 14.33
CA SER A 148 27.87 -8.80 13.89
C SER A 148 26.51 -9.14 13.30
N PHE A 149 26.44 -10.27 12.59
CA PHE A 149 25.18 -10.89 12.22
C PHE A 149 24.80 -11.94 13.26
N CYS A 150 23.52 -12.12 13.52
CA CYS A 150 23.03 -13.11 14.46
C CYS A 150 21.65 -13.66 14.09
N THR A 151 21.27 -14.78 14.68
CA THR A 151 19.90 -15.31 14.67
C THR A 151 18.95 -14.41 15.47
N SER A 152 17.67 -14.73 15.43
CA SER A 152 16.61 -14.14 16.28
C SER A 152 16.86 -14.33 17.78
N SER A 153 17.44 -15.46 18.18
CA SER A 153 17.84 -15.77 19.57
C SER A 153 19.10 -15.01 20.02
N GLY A 154 19.88 -14.49 19.07
CA GLY A 154 21.09 -13.69 19.29
C GLY A 154 22.40 -14.45 19.13
N GLU A 155 22.36 -15.68 18.61
CA GLU A 155 23.54 -16.49 18.28
C GLU A 155 24.25 -15.92 17.06
N ARG A 156 25.57 -15.82 17.11
CA ARG A 156 26.37 -15.21 16.05
C ARG A 156 26.33 -16.03 14.77
N LEU A 157 26.22 -15.34 13.64
CA LEU A 157 26.36 -15.89 12.30
C LEU A 157 27.69 -15.45 11.69
N GLU A 158 28.33 -16.35 10.93
CA GLU A 158 29.61 -16.10 10.27
C GLU A 158 29.46 -15.58 8.83
N HIS A 159 28.21 -15.43 8.35
CA HIS A 159 27.87 -14.88 7.04
C HIS A 159 26.82 -13.77 7.16
N GLU A 160 26.65 -12.98 6.09
CA GLU A 160 25.55 -12.03 5.96
C GLU A 160 24.28 -12.78 5.49
N PRO A 161 23.19 -12.76 6.28
CA PRO A 161 21.93 -13.42 5.91
C PRO A 161 21.33 -12.89 4.61
N GLN A 162 20.69 -13.75 3.83
CA GLN A 162 19.95 -13.34 2.63
C GLN A 162 18.80 -12.37 2.94
N ILE A 163 18.05 -12.65 4.00
CA ILE A 163 16.97 -11.78 4.46
C ILE A 163 17.40 -11.17 5.80
N LEU A 164 17.88 -9.93 5.74
CA LEU A 164 18.55 -9.29 6.86
C LEU A 164 17.67 -8.25 7.56
N GLY A 165 17.28 -8.54 8.80
CA GLY A 165 16.64 -7.59 9.72
C GLY A 165 17.63 -6.82 10.60
N MET A 166 17.09 -5.98 11.48
CA MET A 166 17.85 -5.32 12.55
C MET A 166 17.62 -6.08 13.86
N TYR A 167 18.70 -6.43 14.58
CA TYR A 167 18.57 -7.15 15.84
C TYR A 167 18.06 -6.22 16.94
N GLY A 168 16.93 -6.58 17.52
CA GLY A 168 16.31 -5.86 18.63
C GLY A 168 14.79 -5.84 18.52
N LEU A 169 14.12 -5.73 19.66
CA LEU A 169 12.67 -5.64 19.71
C LEU A 169 12.19 -4.36 19.04
N CYS A 170 11.41 -4.48 17.96
CA CYS A 170 10.88 -3.34 17.23
C CYS A 170 9.54 -2.90 17.84
N THR A 171 9.46 -1.61 18.21
CA THR A 171 8.25 -1.02 18.77
C THR A 171 7.18 -0.83 17.70
N ILE A 172 5.90 -0.79 18.09
CA ILE A 172 4.77 -0.60 17.17
C ILE A 172 4.98 0.65 16.29
N THR A 173 5.45 1.75 16.91
CA THR A 173 5.82 2.97 16.19
C THR A 173 6.99 2.77 15.23
N GLY A 174 7.98 1.95 15.60
CA GLY A 174 9.11 1.60 14.73
C GLY A 174 8.68 0.84 13.48
N VAL A 175 7.85 -0.21 13.65
CA VAL A 175 7.28 -0.96 12.51
C VAL A 175 6.42 -0.05 11.64
N ALA A 176 5.54 0.76 12.24
CA ALA A 176 4.74 1.73 11.50
C ALA A 176 5.62 2.69 10.68
N ALA A 177 6.72 3.18 11.26
CA ALA A 177 7.62 4.10 10.58
C ALA A 177 8.34 3.43 9.39
N GLU A 178 8.85 2.21 9.55
CA GLU A 178 9.52 1.50 8.45
C GLU A 178 8.55 1.14 7.31
N ILE A 179 7.31 0.75 7.63
CA ILE A 179 6.26 0.53 6.62
C ILE A 179 5.99 1.82 5.84
N ASN A 180 5.74 2.94 6.53
CA ASN A 180 5.48 4.22 5.87
C ASN A 180 6.68 4.67 5.02
N ARG A 181 7.91 4.54 5.52
CA ARG A 181 9.13 4.81 4.74
C ARG A 181 9.18 3.96 3.48
N SER A 182 8.89 2.66 3.58
CA SER A 182 8.92 1.77 2.43
C SER A 182 7.90 2.14 1.37
N LEU A 183 6.68 2.49 1.78
CA LEU A 183 5.63 2.96 0.86
C LEU A 183 6.01 4.27 0.17
N ILE A 184 6.69 5.19 0.86
CA ILE A 184 7.21 6.43 0.26
C ILE A 184 8.36 6.13 -0.70
N MET A 185 9.25 5.21 -0.34
CA MET A 185 10.41 4.82 -1.16
C MET A 185 10.01 4.06 -2.42
N ASN A 186 8.89 3.34 -2.38
CA ASN A 186 8.40 2.58 -3.51
C ASN A 186 6.91 2.89 -3.79
N PRO A 187 6.64 4.00 -4.50
CA PRO A 187 5.28 4.41 -4.83
C PRO A 187 4.50 3.35 -5.62
N SER A 188 5.16 2.44 -6.35
CA SER A 188 4.46 1.39 -7.11
C SER A 188 3.64 0.43 -6.23
N ILE A 189 4.06 0.23 -4.97
CA ILE A 189 3.36 -0.61 -3.99
C ILE A 189 1.99 -0.01 -3.63
N SER A 190 1.94 1.32 -3.53
CA SER A 190 0.75 2.07 -3.19
C SER A 190 0.84 3.50 -3.75
N PRO A 191 0.48 3.71 -5.02
CA PRO A 191 0.72 4.97 -5.74
C PRO A 191 0.10 6.20 -5.07
N ASN A 192 -0.96 6.01 -4.27
CA ASN A 192 -1.68 7.09 -3.58
C ASN A 192 -1.53 7.02 -2.05
N PHE A 193 -0.44 6.42 -1.57
CA PHE A 193 -0.14 6.46 -0.13
C PHE A 193 0.20 7.89 0.30
N LEU A 194 -0.83 8.63 0.71
CA LEU A 194 -0.70 9.98 1.27
C LEU A 194 -0.64 9.91 2.79
N LEU A 195 0.44 10.42 3.39
CA LEU A 195 0.53 10.68 4.82
C LEU A 195 -0.54 11.69 5.24
N LYS A 196 -1.02 11.65 6.49
CA LYS A 196 -2.07 12.58 6.98
C LYS A 196 -1.76 14.07 6.77
N ASN A 197 -0.47 14.43 6.66
CA ASN A 197 0.01 15.80 6.45
C ASN A 197 0.58 16.05 5.04
N ASP A 198 0.52 15.08 4.12
CA ASP A 198 0.94 15.24 2.72
C ASP A 198 -0.12 15.98 1.86
N ASN A 199 -0.76 16.99 2.45
CA ASN A 199 -1.61 17.94 1.74
C ASN A 199 -0.77 18.90 0.88
N LEU A 200 0.12 18.37 0.03
CA LEU A 200 0.71 19.13 -1.06
C LEU A 200 0.18 18.58 -2.37
N SER A 201 -0.74 19.36 -2.95
CA SER A 201 -1.40 19.15 -4.24
C SER A 201 -2.57 18.16 -4.26
N THR A 202 -3.45 18.21 -3.25
CA THR A 202 -4.83 18.50 -3.67
C THR A 202 -4.86 19.99 -4.03
N LYS A 203 -4.46 20.33 -5.27
CA LYS A 203 -5.34 21.27 -5.97
C LYS A 203 -6.71 20.63 -5.76
N LYS A 204 -7.59 21.34 -5.06
CA LYS A 204 -8.99 20.92 -5.02
C LYS A 204 -9.32 20.49 -6.44
N ILE A 205 -9.97 19.35 -6.60
CA ILE A 205 -10.80 19.10 -7.78
C ILE A 205 -11.76 20.28 -7.76
N ASP A 206 -11.36 21.33 -8.46
CA ASP A 206 -11.90 22.67 -8.32
C ASP A 206 -12.93 22.81 -9.41
N SER A 207 -14.09 23.33 -9.01
CA SER A 207 -15.26 23.64 -9.82
C SER A 207 -16.17 22.46 -10.20
N PHE A 208 -17.31 22.44 -9.50
CA PHE A 208 -18.57 21.90 -9.99
C PHE A 208 -19.19 23.01 -10.85
N ILE A 209 -19.18 22.88 -12.17
CA ILE A 209 -19.87 23.82 -13.05
C ILE A 209 -21.13 23.11 -13.54
N LYS A 210 -22.26 23.49 -12.95
CA LYS A 210 -23.58 23.12 -13.46
C LYS A 210 -23.95 24.13 -14.53
N ASN A 211 -24.10 23.67 -15.76
CA ASN A 211 -24.79 24.44 -16.79
C ASN A 211 -26.26 24.02 -16.81
N ASP A 212 -27.14 24.92 -17.25
CA ASP A 212 -28.61 24.72 -17.27
C ASP A 212 -29.08 23.56 -18.20
N GLU A 213 -28.14 22.88 -18.85
CA GLU A 213 -28.34 21.85 -19.89
C GLU A 213 -28.12 20.40 -19.40
N GLY A 214 -27.92 20.16 -18.10
CA GLY A 214 -27.78 18.77 -17.61
C GLY A 214 -26.37 18.17 -17.70
N ILE A 215 -25.34 19.01 -17.89
CA ILE A 215 -23.94 18.60 -18.03
C ILE A 215 -23.19 18.78 -16.69
N ILE A 216 -22.40 17.78 -16.30
CA ILE A 216 -21.46 17.86 -15.17
C ILE A 216 -20.03 17.76 -15.68
N THR A 217 -19.27 18.83 -15.51
CA THR A 217 -17.82 18.84 -15.72
C THR A 217 -17.09 18.63 -14.40
N ILE A 218 -16.14 17.69 -14.37
CA ILE A 218 -15.28 17.37 -13.22
C ILE A 218 -13.83 17.56 -13.63
N ASP A 219 -13.13 18.52 -13.00
CA ASP A 219 -11.68 18.72 -13.19
C ASP A 219 -10.86 17.81 -12.27
N ILE A 220 -10.33 16.73 -12.84
CA ILE A 220 -9.45 15.78 -12.18
C ILE A 220 -8.01 16.33 -12.07
N GLY A 221 -7.63 17.18 -13.03
CA GLY A 221 -6.30 17.74 -13.20
C GLY A 221 -5.45 16.95 -14.19
N ASP A 222 -5.04 17.63 -15.27
CA ASP A 222 -4.20 17.12 -16.37
C ASP A 222 -3.01 16.26 -15.88
N LYS A 223 -2.25 16.76 -14.90
CA LYS A 223 -1.09 16.04 -14.37
C LYS A 223 -1.43 14.64 -13.85
N LEU A 224 -2.53 14.51 -13.11
CA LEU A 224 -2.96 13.23 -12.53
C LEU A 224 -3.42 12.28 -13.62
N VAL A 225 -4.22 12.77 -14.57
CA VAL A 225 -4.67 12.00 -15.74
C VAL A 225 -3.47 11.47 -16.53
N ARG A 226 -2.49 12.31 -16.83
CA ARG A 226 -1.27 11.92 -17.57
C ARG A 226 -0.44 10.87 -16.83
N GLU A 227 -0.29 10.98 -15.51
CA GLU A 227 0.44 9.98 -14.72
C GLU A 227 -0.24 8.61 -14.79
N ILE A 228 -1.57 8.58 -14.68
CA ILE A 228 -2.36 7.35 -14.76
C ILE A 228 -2.31 6.76 -16.18
N SER A 229 -2.48 7.59 -17.21
CA SER A 229 -2.37 7.20 -18.62
C SER A 229 -1.04 6.53 -18.93
N ASN A 230 0.08 7.13 -18.51
CA ASN A 230 1.41 6.59 -18.77
C ASN A 230 1.61 5.20 -18.14
N TYR A 231 1.09 4.98 -16.93
CA TYR A 231 1.14 3.67 -16.31
C TYR A 231 0.35 2.65 -17.13
N ILE A 232 -0.85 3.02 -17.58
CA ILE A 232 -1.70 2.11 -18.34
C ILE A 232 -1.04 1.70 -19.66
N GLU A 233 -0.42 2.66 -20.34
CA GLU A 233 0.29 2.41 -21.59
C GLU A 233 1.47 1.46 -21.39
N VAL A 234 2.30 1.69 -20.36
CA VAL A 234 3.47 0.86 -20.07
C VAL A 234 3.09 -0.56 -19.65
N HIS A 235 2.01 -0.72 -18.86
CA HIS A 235 1.67 -1.99 -18.23
C HIS A 235 0.63 -2.82 -18.96
N PHE A 236 -0.27 -2.18 -19.72
CA PHE A 236 -1.34 -2.86 -20.46
C PHE A 236 -1.22 -2.67 -21.97
N GLY A 237 -0.30 -1.82 -22.45
CA GLY A 237 -0.13 -1.56 -23.88
C GLY A 237 -1.26 -0.73 -24.49
N ILE A 238 -1.98 0.04 -23.67
CA ILE A 238 -3.17 0.80 -24.08
C ILE A 238 -2.86 2.29 -24.01
N TYR A 239 -2.98 2.98 -25.14
CA TYR A 239 -2.81 4.43 -25.20
C TYR A 239 -4.07 5.15 -24.74
N MET A 240 -4.00 5.81 -23.59
CA MET A 240 -5.16 6.42 -22.92
C MET A 240 -5.42 7.85 -23.41
N ASN A 241 -5.96 7.98 -24.63
CA ASN A 241 -6.56 9.21 -25.17
C ASN A 241 -7.99 9.41 -24.64
N GLY A 242 -8.64 10.52 -24.99
CA GLY A 242 -10.02 10.83 -24.58
C GLY A 242 -11.00 9.69 -24.84
N TYR A 243 -11.00 9.15 -26.06
CA TYR A 243 -11.87 8.03 -26.43
C TYR A 243 -11.64 6.77 -25.58
N ASN A 244 -10.40 6.34 -25.37
CA ASN A 244 -10.10 5.18 -24.55
C ASN A 244 -10.45 5.38 -23.08
N TRP A 245 -10.30 6.62 -22.58
CA TRP A 245 -10.82 6.98 -21.27
C TRP A 245 -12.35 6.87 -21.19
N GLU A 246 -13.07 7.31 -22.22
CA GLU A 246 -14.52 7.21 -22.29
C GLU A 246 -14.99 5.76 -22.26
N LYS A 247 -14.37 4.89 -23.08
CA LYS A 247 -14.69 3.44 -23.09
C LYS A 247 -14.43 2.79 -21.74
N PHE A 248 -13.32 3.14 -21.09
CA PHE A 248 -13.00 2.65 -19.75
C PHE A 248 -14.05 3.10 -18.73
N LEU A 249 -14.37 4.39 -18.68
CA LEU A 249 -15.31 4.96 -17.71
C LEU A 249 -16.73 4.43 -17.93
N ASP A 250 -17.19 4.34 -19.17
CA ASP A 250 -18.50 3.76 -19.51
C ASP A 250 -18.58 2.29 -19.04
N SER A 251 -17.57 1.48 -19.37
CA SER A 251 -17.51 0.07 -18.92
C SER A 251 -17.49 -0.04 -17.40
N TYR A 252 -16.70 0.80 -16.73
CA TYR A 252 -16.60 0.85 -15.27
C TYR A 252 -17.94 1.19 -14.63
N PHE A 253 -18.62 2.24 -15.09
CA PHE A 253 -19.89 2.67 -14.50
C PHE A 253 -21.03 1.70 -14.78
N ARG A 254 -21.12 1.14 -16.00
CA ARG A 254 -22.15 0.14 -16.33
C ARG A 254 -21.99 -1.12 -15.49
N LYS A 255 -20.77 -1.64 -15.33
CA LYS A 255 -20.51 -2.82 -14.47
C LYS A 255 -20.80 -2.55 -13.00
N ASN A 256 -20.57 -1.32 -12.53
CA ASN A 256 -20.94 -0.89 -11.18
C ASN A 256 -22.42 -0.46 -11.06
N LYS A 257 -23.24 -0.71 -12.09
CA LYS A 257 -24.69 -0.45 -12.13
C LYS A 257 -25.07 1.00 -11.85
N MET A 258 -24.28 1.95 -12.32
CA MET A 258 -24.72 3.35 -12.40
C MET A 258 -25.75 3.50 -13.50
N LYS A 259 -26.90 4.12 -13.19
CA LYS A 259 -28.12 4.00 -14.02
C LYS A 259 -28.55 5.22 -14.82
N ASN A 260 -27.83 6.36 -14.76
CA ASN A 260 -28.45 7.64 -15.17
C ASN A 260 -27.60 8.57 -16.08
N PHE A 261 -26.57 8.11 -16.79
CA PHE A 261 -25.85 8.95 -17.78
C PHE A 261 -26.11 8.45 -19.21
N GLU A 262 -26.30 9.36 -20.16
CA GLU A 262 -26.43 9.04 -21.60
C GLU A 262 -25.08 9.00 -22.28
N ASP A 263 -24.26 9.99 -21.96
CA ASP A 263 -23.01 10.25 -22.64
C ASP A 263 -21.93 10.72 -21.67
N LEU A 264 -20.68 10.46 -22.05
CA LEU A 264 -19.50 10.81 -21.29
C LEU A 264 -18.39 11.22 -22.26
N GLU A 265 -17.81 12.40 -22.01
CA GLU A 265 -16.66 12.89 -22.74
C GLU A 265 -15.47 13.07 -21.79
N MET A 266 -14.26 12.72 -22.24
CA MET A 266 -13.05 12.96 -21.46
C MET A 266 -12.00 13.76 -22.24
N ASN A 267 -11.68 14.94 -21.74
CA ASN A 267 -10.58 15.74 -22.24
C ASN A 267 -9.33 15.47 -21.41
N THR A 268 -8.43 14.64 -21.94
CA THR A 268 -7.18 14.27 -21.27
C THR A 268 -6.22 15.41 -21.07
N ASP A 269 -6.19 16.37 -22.00
CA ASP A 269 -5.26 17.51 -21.99
C ASP A 269 -5.68 18.57 -20.95
N ALA A 270 -6.99 18.70 -20.72
CA ALA A 270 -7.53 19.51 -19.65
C ALA A 270 -7.62 18.73 -18.32
N GLY A 271 -7.60 17.39 -18.37
CA GLY A 271 -7.86 16.52 -17.23
C GLY A 271 -9.30 16.61 -16.74
N THR A 272 -10.26 16.81 -17.65
CA THR A 272 -11.67 17.02 -17.31
C THR A 272 -12.55 15.89 -17.84
N ILE A 273 -13.58 15.55 -17.08
CA ILE A 273 -14.62 14.58 -17.46
C ILE A 273 -15.95 15.33 -17.53
N GLU A 274 -16.65 15.18 -18.64
CA GLU A 274 -17.99 15.73 -18.85
C GLU A 274 -19.01 14.58 -18.90
N LEU A 275 -20.12 14.74 -18.17
CA LEU A 275 -21.18 13.74 -18.06
C LEU A 275 -22.51 14.37 -18.45
N HIS A 276 -23.22 13.72 -19.38
CA HIS A 276 -24.50 14.16 -19.90
C HIS A 276 -25.63 13.28 -19.33
N PHE A 277 -26.64 13.91 -18.70
CA PHE A 277 -27.74 13.20 -18.04
C PHE A 277 -29.06 13.30 -18.81
N LEU A 278 -29.79 12.18 -18.87
CA LEU A 278 -31.08 11.99 -19.57
C LEU A 278 -32.11 13.11 -19.35
N ASP A 279 -32.38 13.47 -18.10
CA ASP A 279 -33.58 14.28 -17.75
C ASP A 279 -33.27 15.50 -16.87
N GLY A 280 -31.99 15.90 -16.77
CA GLY A 280 -31.59 16.97 -15.85
C GLY A 280 -31.92 16.69 -14.38
N ASP A 281 -32.22 15.43 -14.01
CA ASP A 281 -32.51 15.04 -12.63
C ASP A 281 -31.19 14.93 -11.84
N PHE A 282 -30.78 16.06 -11.28
CA PHE A 282 -29.57 16.21 -10.48
C PHE A 282 -29.67 15.57 -9.07
N GLY A 283 -30.76 14.86 -8.77
CA GLY A 283 -31.11 14.35 -7.44
C GLY A 283 -30.23 13.24 -6.83
N MET A 284 -29.11 12.85 -7.46
CA MET A 284 -28.22 11.77 -7.00
C MET A 284 -26.70 12.08 -7.07
N ASN A 285 -26.30 13.33 -7.33
CA ASN A 285 -24.98 13.64 -7.92
C ASN A 285 -23.75 13.75 -7.00
N LYS A 286 -23.90 13.77 -5.66
CA LYS A 286 -22.71 13.72 -4.79
C LYS A 286 -22.01 12.36 -4.85
N ASN A 287 -22.78 11.28 -4.94
CA ASN A 287 -22.24 9.92 -4.97
C ASN A 287 -21.39 9.68 -6.23
N LEU A 288 -21.85 10.14 -7.40
CA LEU A 288 -21.11 10.00 -8.65
C LEU A 288 -19.81 10.81 -8.63
N TYR A 289 -19.89 12.08 -8.21
CA TYR A 289 -18.69 12.89 -8.02
C TYR A 289 -17.71 12.21 -7.06
N ASP A 290 -18.17 11.77 -5.88
CA ASP A 290 -17.34 11.08 -4.89
C ASP A 290 -16.73 9.79 -5.46
N GLN A 291 -17.45 9.04 -6.32
CA GLN A 291 -16.96 7.84 -6.98
C GLN A 291 -15.91 8.13 -8.06
N ILE A 292 -16.10 9.18 -8.86
CA ILE A 292 -15.13 9.62 -9.86
C ILE A 292 -13.87 10.14 -9.19
N VAL A 293 -14.03 11.02 -8.22
CA VAL A 293 -12.92 11.49 -7.38
C VAL A 293 -12.22 10.29 -6.74
N HIS A 294 -12.96 9.33 -6.19
CA HIS A 294 -12.37 8.12 -5.64
C HIS A 294 -11.59 7.32 -6.68
N LEU A 295 -12.12 7.15 -7.89
CA LEU A 295 -11.49 6.40 -8.98
C LEU A 295 -10.13 7.01 -9.37
N PHE A 296 -10.07 8.33 -9.54
CA PHE A 296 -8.86 9.03 -9.96
C PHE A 296 -7.89 9.34 -8.82
N THR A 297 -8.38 9.45 -7.58
CA THR A 297 -7.50 9.51 -6.39
C THR A 297 -7.03 8.12 -5.94
N ASN A 298 -7.58 7.04 -6.52
CA ASN A 298 -7.19 5.66 -6.25
C ASN A 298 -7.01 4.86 -7.56
N PRO A 299 -6.08 5.24 -8.47
CA PRO A 299 -5.84 4.59 -9.76
C PRO A 299 -5.63 3.08 -9.74
N GLN A 300 -5.31 2.47 -8.60
CA GLN A 300 -5.28 1.01 -8.47
C GLN A 300 -6.64 0.37 -8.78
N VAL A 301 -7.75 1.08 -8.53
CA VAL A 301 -9.09 0.64 -8.93
C VAL A 301 -9.18 0.58 -10.46
N ILE A 302 -8.63 1.57 -11.16
CA ILE A 302 -8.54 1.61 -12.63
C ILE A 302 -7.70 0.43 -13.12
N TYR A 303 -6.49 0.25 -12.58
CA TYR A 303 -5.57 -0.81 -13.03
C TYR A 303 -6.12 -2.21 -12.77
N SER A 304 -6.72 -2.43 -11.60
CA SER A 304 -7.33 -3.71 -11.25
C SER A 304 -8.53 -4.01 -12.15
N PHE A 305 -9.31 -2.98 -12.49
CA PHE A 305 -10.43 -3.13 -13.40
C PHE A 305 -9.96 -3.48 -14.81
N ILE A 306 -8.98 -2.75 -15.35
CA ILE A 306 -8.40 -3.02 -16.66
C ILE A 306 -7.80 -4.43 -16.66
N SER A 307 -6.96 -4.79 -15.68
CA SER A 307 -6.38 -6.13 -15.59
C SER A 307 -7.41 -7.26 -15.62
N LYS A 308 -8.62 -7.03 -15.11
CA LYS A 308 -9.68 -8.04 -15.04
C LYS A 308 -10.58 -8.06 -16.27
N TYR A 309 -10.87 -6.90 -16.83
CA TYR A 309 -11.88 -6.72 -17.87
C TYR A 309 -11.30 -6.16 -19.17
N ASN A 310 -9.98 -6.24 -19.37
CA ASN A 310 -9.29 -5.67 -20.51
C ASN A 310 -9.94 -6.07 -21.84
N ASP A 311 -10.20 -7.37 -21.98
CA ASP A 311 -10.74 -7.96 -23.22
C ASP A 311 -12.24 -7.67 -23.42
N GLU A 312 -12.91 -7.12 -22.39
CA GLU A 312 -14.31 -6.73 -22.44
C GLU A 312 -14.50 -5.22 -22.71
N ILE A 313 -13.43 -4.43 -22.59
CA ILE A 313 -13.47 -3.00 -22.90
C ILE A 313 -13.19 -2.84 -24.40
N MET A 314 -14.09 -2.15 -25.08
CA MET A 314 -14.00 -1.90 -26.52
C MET A 314 -13.04 -0.73 -26.79
N TRP A 315 -11.73 -0.96 -26.60
CA TRP A 315 -10.67 0.00 -26.86
C TRP A 315 -10.63 0.42 -28.34
N GLU A 316 -10.14 1.63 -28.59
CA GLU A 316 -9.84 2.21 -29.90
C GLU A 316 -8.34 2.35 -30.15
#